data_AF-A0A943Q394-F1
#
_entry.id   AF-A0A943Q394-F1
#
_cell.length_a   1.000
_cell.length_b   1.000
_cell.length_c   1.000
_cell.angle_alpha   90.00
_cell.angle_beta   90.00
_cell.angle_gamma   90.00
#
_symmetry.space_group_name_H-M   'P 1'
#
loop_
_entity.id
_entity.type
_entity.pdbx_description
1 polymer ?
#
loop_
_entity_poly.entity_id
_entity_poly.type
_entity_poly.pdbx_seq_one_letter_code
_entity_poly.pdbx_strand_id
1 'polypeptide(L)'
;MSEENNFEKEESSSQAQPRESLHADKPSKRAVEMVDEIRSPLPPLKLKDKSWSNVSFVIILAYMVGLAVWEIYGSGYQAIQNSSGARIGFLLVPILVGNLLAISAWFLGKVLVGKMTGYELTFLTLSGLCYEKHREVKNKNGKVKKFYFNSSYILEMHANFAPKDRKVDANPSGMLWGGMGGIIVMVALLFVLYFVIPDSVLWLKWGFLFCGIHAIETLIYQLFPFRQDYPNDMFVFIKTKKEEDRKAYNIYCIDTAYEFADVDLIAPDFNFDPTSYWKSKALIYKYIDSLYKGDLDNCYTILKQCHQISRFLTIEEQAYIAGERLFILLLLNDRAGADMLFTGLKRDVKNAVLKPYRLSTYRNSLLVKGLILNREDDSIDVANKYYNFEMGSNSVRFRQEKRYFETAKSAVLKAHPKFKLPQAKSNSAKAE
;
A
#
# COMPACT_ATOMS: atom_id res chain seq x y z
N MET A 1 -58.09 -14.92 2.32
CA MET A 1 -57.24 -14.12 1.41
C MET A 1 -56.00 -13.73 2.20
N SER A 2 -55.13 -14.62 2.67
CA SER A 2 -54.38 -15.71 2.00
C SER A 2 -53.48 -15.22 0.87
N GLU A 3 -52.21 -15.01 1.22
CA GLU A 3 -50.96 -15.34 0.50
C GLU A 3 -49.81 -14.73 1.34
N GLU A 4 -49.33 -15.44 2.37
CA GLU A 4 -48.15 -16.33 2.36
C GLU A 4 -46.83 -15.60 2.05
N ASN A 5 -46.14 -15.16 3.10
CA ASN A 5 -44.69 -15.00 3.10
C ASN A 5 -44.09 -16.09 4.01
N ASN A 6 -43.83 -17.25 3.40
CA ASN A 6 -42.94 -18.26 3.96
C ASN A 6 -41.50 -17.76 3.83
N PHE A 7 -40.96 -17.23 4.93
CA PHE A 7 -39.53 -17.36 5.20
C PHE A 7 -39.40 -18.19 6.46
N GLU A 8 -39.33 -19.51 6.24
CA GLU A 8 -38.97 -20.46 7.26
C GLU A 8 -37.62 -20.08 7.88
N LYS A 9 -37.62 -20.14 9.21
CA LYS A 9 -36.43 -20.29 10.03
C LYS A 9 -35.71 -21.55 9.57
N GLU A 10 -34.71 -21.43 8.71
CA GLU A 10 -33.68 -22.47 8.65
C GLU A 10 -32.76 -22.30 9.86
N GLU A 11 -32.97 -23.22 10.78
CA GLU A 11 -32.21 -23.43 11.99
C GLU A 11 -30.71 -23.52 11.68
N SER A 12 -29.96 -22.73 12.44
CA SER A 12 -28.53 -22.82 12.59
C SER A 12 -28.13 -24.23 13.05
N SER A 13 -27.83 -25.12 12.11
CA SER A 13 -27.22 -26.42 12.39
C SER A 13 -26.10 -26.75 11.39
N SER A 14 -25.24 -25.79 11.08
CA SER A 14 -23.89 -26.17 10.66
C SER A 14 -23.13 -26.58 11.93
N GLN A 15 -23.16 -27.88 12.23
CA GLN A 15 -22.28 -28.50 13.21
C GLN A 15 -20.86 -27.99 12.97
N ALA A 16 -20.40 -27.11 13.86
CA ALA A 16 -18.99 -26.80 13.99
C ALA A 16 -18.31 -28.12 14.34
N GLN A 17 -17.63 -28.73 13.37
CA GLN A 17 -16.75 -29.86 13.65
C GLN A 17 -15.82 -29.44 14.79
N PRO A 18 -15.70 -30.26 15.85
CA PRO A 18 -14.78 -29.96 16.94
C PRO A 18 -13.40 -29.74 16.34
N ARG A 19 -12.77 -28.62 16.69
CA ARG A 19 -11.34 -28.42 16.44
C ARG A 19 -10.61 -29.56 17.15
N GLU A 20 -10.28 -30.63 16.42
CA GLU A 20 -9.24 -31.56 16.86
C GLU A 20 -7.96 -30.75 16.99
N SER A 21 -7.66 -30.36 18.23
CA SER A 21 -6.41 -29.75 18.65
C SER A 21 -5.30 -30.79 18.47
N LEU A 22 -4.77 -30.88 17.26
CA LEU A 22 -3.54 -31.60 16.95
C LEU A 22 -2.40 -30.94 17.74
N HIS A 23 -2.05 -31.58 18.87
CA HIS A 23 -0.96 -31.28 19.81
C HIS A 23 -0.94 -29.85 20.38
N ALA A 24 -1.54 -29.70 21.57
CA ALA A 24 -1.38 -28.49 22.39
C ALA A 24 0.00 -28.49 23.06
N ASP A 25 1.06 -28.25 22.28
CA ASP A 25 2.31 -27.75 22.84
C ASP A 25 2.02 -26.42 23.54
N LYS A 26 2.54 -26.20 24.74
CA LYS A 26 2.38 -24.91 25.42
C LYS A 26 3.10 -23.83 24.60
N PRO A 27 2.52 -22.63 24.44
CA PRO A 27 3.18 -21.54 23.72
C PRO A 27 4.52 -21.21 24.36
N SER A 28 5.54 -20.92 23.56
CA SER A 28 6.85 -20.54 24.09
C SER A 28 6.79 -19.22 24.85
N LYS A 29 7.77 -18.98 25.73
CA LYS A 29 7.91 -17.69 26.42
C LYS A 29 7.98 -16.52 25.43
N ARG A 30 8.66 -16.71 24.28
CA ARG A 30 8.77 -15.70 23.21
C ARG A 30 7.39 -15.38 22.60
N ALA A 31 6.55 -16.37 22.36
CA ALA A 31 5.19 -16.13 21.86
C ALA A 31 4.31 -15.40 22.87
N VAL A 32 4.42 -15.75 24.16
CA VAL A 32 3.71 -15.04 25.23
C VAL A 32 4.14 -13.57 25.27
N GLU A 33 5.45 -13.30 25.27
CA GLU A 33 5.99 -11.94 25.19
C GLU A 33 5.48 -11.19 23.95
N MET A 34 5.44 -11.84 22.79
CA MET A 34 4.94 -11.20 21.57
C MET A 34 3.46 -10.80 21.67
N VAL A 35 2.64 -11.65 22.29
CA VAL A 35 1.21 -11.38 22.51
C VAL A 35 1.01 -10.27 23.53
N ASP A 36 1.78 -10.28 24.61
CA ASP A 36 1.75 -9.24 25.63
C ASP A 36 2.14 -7.88 25.05
N GLU A 37 3.10 -7.84 24.13
CA GLU A 37 3.46 -6.64 23.39
C GLU A 37 2.30 -6.11 22.54
N ILE A 38 1.50 -6.97 21.90
CA ILE A 38 0.32 -6.56 21.10
C ILE A 38 -0.80 -6.01 21.99
N ARG A 39 -0.98 -6.61 23.17
CA ARG A 39 -1.98 -6.17 24.15
C ARG A 39 -1.56 -4.90 24.87
N SER A 40 -0.26 -4.63 24.96
CA SER A 40 0.30 -3.46 25.62
C SER A 40 -0.07 -2.18 24.84
N PRO A 41 -0.64 -1.17 25.50
CA PRO A 41 -0.95 0.09 24.84
C PRO A 41 0.34 0.77 24.38
N LEU A 42 0.40 1.10 23.09
CA LEU A 42 1.50 1.89 22.56
C LEU A 42 1.35 3.35 23.01
N PRO A 43 2.47 4.06 23.27
CA PRO A 43 2.41 5.47 23.61
C PRO A 43 1.70 6.26 22.50
N PRO A 44 0.93 7.31 22.85
CA PRO A 44 0.20 8.09 21.86
C PRO A 44 1.15 8.79 20.89
N LEU A 45 0.71 8.93 19.63
CA LEU A 45 1.41 9.74 18.64
C LEU A 45 1.31 11.23 18.97
N LYS A 46 2.41 11.96 18.73
CA LYS A 46 2.38 13.42 18.71
C LYS A 46 1.44 13.89 17.60
N LEU A 47 0.80 15.04 17.81
CA LEU A 47 -0.22 15.58 16.91
C LEU A 47 0.24 15.67 15.45
N LYS A 48 1.48 16.12 15.22
CA LYS A 48 2.09 16.25 13.89
C LYS A 48 2.31 14.93 13.14
N ASP A 49 2.26 13.80 13.83
CA ASP A 49 2.52 12.47 13.26
C ASP A 49 1.24 11.60 13.19
N LYS A 50 0.12 12.08 13.74
CA LYS A 50 -1.20 11.46 13.55
C LYS A 50 -1.61 11.55 12.08
N SER A 51 -2.48 10.63 11.63
CA SER A 51 -3.12 10.80 10.33
C SER A 51 -4.15 11.93 10.43
N TRP A 52 -4.09 12.87 9.49
CA TRP A 52 -5.01 14.01 9.38
C TRP A 52 -6.01 13.85 8.24
N SER A 53 -6.07 12.68 7.58
CA SER A 53 -6.94 12.41 6.44
C SER A 53 -8.39 12.83 6.67
N ASN A 54 -8.98 12.48 7.81
CA ASN A 54 -10.37 12.86 8.12
C ASN A 54 -10.54 14.37 8.28
N VAL A 55 -9.57 15.05 8.90
CA VAL A 55 -9.62 16.50 9.09
C VAL A 55 -9.43 17.22 7.76
N SER A 56 -8.45 16.80 6.97
CA SER A 56 -8.22 17.30 5.62
C SER A 56 -9.42 17.06 4.71
N PHE A 57 -10.08 15.91 4.83
CA PHE A 57 -11.34 15.62 4.12
C PHE A 57 -12.44 16.61 4.50
N VAL A 58 -12.65 16.89 5.79
CA VAL A 58 -13.66 17.87 6.24
C VAL A 58 -13.34 19.27 5.71
N ILE A 59 -12.07 19.69 5.74
CA ILE A 59 -11.65 21.00 5.21
C ILE A 59 -11.89 21.09 3.70
N ILE A 60 -11.50 20.06 2.94
CA ILE A 60 -11.72 20.00 1.49
C ILE A 60 -13.21 19.99 1.18
N LEU A 61 -14.01 19.20 1.91
CA LEU A 61 -15.46 19.15 1.72
C LEU A 61 -16.11 20.51 2.01
N ALA A 62 -15.73 21.18 3.10
CA ALA A 62 -16.23 22.52 3.41
C ALA A 62 -15.85 23.54 2.32
N TYR A 63 -14.62 23.44 1.79
CA TYR A 63 -14.17 24.26 0.67
C TYR A 63 -14.98 23.98 -0.61
N MET A 64 -15.16 22.70 -0.99
CA MET A 64 -15.96 22.30 -2.15
C MET A 64 -17.41 22.79 -2.05
N VAL A 65 -18.04 22.66 -0.87
CA VAL A 65 -19.41 23.16 -0.64
C VAL A 65 -19.47 24.68 -0.73
N GLY A 66 -18.50 25.39 -0.13
CA GLY A 66 -18.42 26.84 -0.22
C GLY A 66 -18.25 27.33 -1.66
N LEU A 67 -17.41 26.64 -2.45
CA LEU A 67 -17.25 26.92 -3.87
C LEU A 67 -18.50 26.63 -4.68
N ALA A 68 -19.15 25.49 -4.45
CA ALA A 68 -20.39 25.16 -5.15
C ALA A 68 -21.49 26.19 -4.87
N VAL A 69 -21.60 26.65 -3.62
CA VAL A 69 -22.50 27.77 -3.25
C VAL A 69 -22.12 29.02 -4.02
N TRP A 70 -20.85 29.40 -4.04
CA TRP A 70 -20.40 30.58 -4.78
C TRP A 70 -20.66 30.45 -6.28
N GLU A 71 -20.46 29.27 -6.86
CA GLU A 71 -20.73 28.98 -8.26
C GLU A 71 -22.22 29.15 -8.58
N ILE A 72 -23.12 28.60 -7.74
CA ILE A 72 -24.59 28.74 -7.86
C ILE A 72 -25.02 30.22 -7.86
N TYR A 73 -24.44 31.02 -6.97
CA TYR A 73 -24.76 32.46 -6.87
C TYR A 73 -23.91 33.32 -7.81
N GLY A 74 -22.98 32.72 -8.55
CA GLY A 74 -22.09 33.40 -9.48
C GLY A 74 -22.75 33.74 -10.81
N SER A 75 -22.26 34.80 -11.46
CA SER A 75 -22.78 35.25 -12.75
C SER A 75 -22.63 34.22 -13.87
N GLY A 76 -21.66 33.30 -13.78
CA GLY A 76 -21.51 32.18 -14.71
C GLY A 76 -22.68 31.20 -14.68
N TYR A 77 -23.08 30.75 -13.49
CA TYR A 77 -24.23 29.83 -13.33
C TYR A 77 -25.55 30.49 -13.72
N GLN A 78 -25.72 31.78 -13.39
CA GLN A 78 -26.90 32.55 -13.77
C GLN A 78 -26.97 32.85 -15.28
N ALA A 79 -25.83 32.94 -15.96
CA ALA A 79 -25.74 33.13 -17.41
C ALA A 79 -26.11 31.88 -18.23
N ILE A 80 -26.15 30.69 -17.61
CA ILE A 80 -26.58 29.46 -18.28
C ILE A 80 -28.11 29.44 -18.34
N GLN A 81 -28.62 29.92 -19.46
CA GLN A 81 -30.02 29.80 -19.85
C GLN A 81 -30.24 28.48 -20.59
N ASN A 82 -31.36 27.80 -20.28
CA ASN A 82 -32.07 26.81 -21.11
C ASN A 82 -32.16 25.33 -20.64
N SER A 83 -31.61 24.90 -19.50
CA SER A 83 -32.13 23.69 -18.81
C SER A 83 -31.53 23.51 -17.40
N SER A 84 -32.28 22.88 -16.50
CA SER A 84 -31.76 22.43 -15.19
C SER A 84 -30.56 21.49 -15.35
N GLY A 85 -30.55 20.67 -16.40
CA GLY A 85 -29.44 19.76 -16.70
C GLY A 85 -28.13 20.49 -17.03
N ALA A 86 -28.17 21.56 -17.82
CA ALA A 86 -26.98 22.35 -18.15
C ALA A 86 -26.39 23.04 -16.91
N ARG A 87 -27.24 23.52 -16.01
CA ARG A 87 -26.82 24.12 -14.74
C ARG A 87 -26.18 23.11 -13.80
N ILE A 88 -26.76 21.92 -13.66
CA ILE A 88 -26.17 20.81 -12.88
C ILE A 88 -24.84 20.38 -13.51
N GLY A 89 -24.78 20.25 -14.84
CA GLY A 89 -23.55 19.95 -15.56
C GLY A 89 -22.45 20.98 -15.31
N PHE A 90 -22.80 22.26 -15.27
CA PHE A 90 -21.86 23.33 -14.96
C PHE A 90 -21.31 23.29 -13.54
N LEU A 91 -22.06 22.78 -12.56
CA LEU A 91 -21.52 22.58 -11.20
C LEU A 91 -20.58 21.38 -11.12
N LEU A 92 -20.93 20.28 -11.80
CA LEU A 92 -20.20 19.02 -11.66
C LEU A 92 -18.94 18.95 -12.53
N VAL A 93 -18.99 19.51 -13.74
CA VAL A 93 -17.89 19.41 -14.71
C VAL A 93 -16.63 20.11 -14.20
N PRO A 94 -16.66 21.35 -13.69
CA PRO A 94 -15.47 22.02 -13.17
C PRO A 94 -14.85 21.32 -11.97
N ILE A 95 -15.67 20.75 -11.07
CA ILE A 95 -15.19 19.92 -9.96
C ILE A 95 -14.38 18.74 -10.48
N LEU A 96 -14.98 17.95 -11.39
CA LEU A 96 -14.36 16.73 -11.92
C LEU A 96 -13.14 17.04 -12.78
N VAL A 97 -13.29 17.94 -13.75
CA VAL A 97 -12.25 18.30 -14.71
C VAL A 97 -11.12 19.06 -14.01
N GLY A 98 -11.42 20.01 -13.13
CA GLY A 98 -10.42 20.75 -12.37
C GLY A 98 -9.53 19.83 -11.53
N ASN A 99 -10.14 18.90 -10.77
CA ASN A 99 -9.40 17.92 -9.98
C ASN A 99 -8.61 16.93 -10.86
N LEU A 100 -9.19 16.43 -11.95
CA LEU A 100 -8.50 15.52 -12.87
C LEU A 100 -7.28 16.19 -13.52
N LEU A 101 -7.42 17.45 -13.95
CA LEU A 101 -6.32 18.24 -14.51
C LEU A 101 -5.25 18.49 -13.45
N ALA A 102 -5.63 18.84 -12.21
CA ALA A 102 -4.68 19.07 -11.12
C ALA A 102 -3.86 17.82 -10.79
N ILE A 103 -4.53 16.67 -10.66
CA ILE A 103 -3.91 15.36 -10.46
C ILE A 103 -2.94 15.03 -11.60
N SER A 104 -3.37 15.26 -12.85
CA SER A 104 -2.56 15.00 -14.04
C SER A 104 -1.33 15.91 -14.08
N ALA A 105 -1.51 17.21 -13.81
CA ALA A 105 -0.44 18.20 -13.77
C ALA A 105 0.54 17.92 -12.63
N TRP A 106 0.05 17.54 -11.45
CA TRP A 106 0.86 17.08 -10.33
C TRP A 106 1.72 15.89 -10.73
N PHE A 107 1.10 14.84 -11.28
CA PHE A 107 1.81 13.63 -11.67
C PHE A 107 2.86 13.90 -12.76
N LEU A 108 2.49 14.65 -13.81
CA LEU A 108 3.39 15.01 -14.91
C LEU A 108 4.56 15.87 -14.41
N GLY A 109 4.28 16.89 -13.59
CA GLY A 109 5.32 17.74 -12.99
C GLY A 109 6.31 16.91 -12.17
N LYS A 110 5.81 15.98 -11.36
CA LYS A 110 6.64 15.04 -10.59
C LYS A 110 7.50 14.14 -11.46
N VAL A 111 6.93 13.59 -12.53
CA VAL A 111 7.64 12.71 -13.48
C VAL A 111 8.72 13.48 -14.24
N LEU A 112 8.42 14.68 -14.73
CA LEU A 112 9.36 15.50 -15.50
C LEU A 112 10.53 15.96 -14.63
N VAL A 113 10.24 16.63 -13.52
CA VAL A 113 11.30 17.14 -12.64
C VAL A 113 12.02 16.00 -11.94
N GLY A 114 11.30 14.95 -11.53
CA GLY A 114 11.90 13.73 -10.99
C GLY A 114 12.94 13.14 -11.95
N LYS A 115 12.62 13.00 -13.24
CA LYS A 115 13.60 12.52 -14.24
C LYS A 115 14.86 13.40 -14.31
N MET A 116 14.70 14.72 -14.22
CA MET A 116 15.81 15.69 -14.22
C MET A 116 16.65 15.61 -12.94
N THR A 117 16.03 15.34 -11.79
CA THR A 117 16.68 15.31 -10.47
C THR A 117 17.09 13.90 -10.05
N GLY A 118 17.12 12.93 -10.97
CA GLY A 118 17.61 11.58 -10.71
C GLY A 118 16.61 10.63 -10.06
N TYR A 119 15.32 10.92 -10.09
CA TYR A 119 14.23 10.03 -9.67
C TYR A 119 13.50 9.44 -10.88
N GLU A 120 12.83 8.32 -10.67
CA GLU A 120 12.01 7.66 -11.68
C GLU A 120 10.72 7.10 -11.08
N LEU A 121 9.68 7.08 -11.91
CA LEU A 121 8.43 6.39 -11.59
C LEU A 121 8.67 4.88 -11.57
N THR A 122 8.38 4.24 -10.45
CA THR A 122 8.57 2.80 -10.26
C THR A 122 7.26 2.05 -10.17
N PHE A 123 6.24 2.65 -9.54
CA PHE A 123 4.90 2.09 -9.41
C PHE A 123 3.86 3.17 -9.71
N LEU A 124 2.77 2.78 -10.37
CA LEU A 124 1.57 3.61 -10.53
C LEU A 124 0.35 2.70 -10.39
N THR A 125 -0.61 3.09 -9.56
CA THR A 125 -1.97 2.53 -9.61
C THR A 125 -2.98 3.61 -9.94
N LEU A 126 -3.90 3.29 -10.83
CA LEU A 126 -5.03 4.12 -11.20
C LEU A 126 -6.28 3.25 -11.31
N SER A 127 -7.16 3.32 -10.32
CA SER A 127 -8.43 2.59 -10.29
C SER A 127 -8.28 1.09 -10.57
N GLY A 128 -7.32 0.47 -9.89
CA GLY A 128 -7.00 -0.95 -9.98
C GLY A 128 -6.06 -1.32 -11.12
N LEU A 129 -5.82 -0.43 -12.10
CA LEU A 129 -4.78 -0.63 -13.11
C LEU A 129 -3.42 -0.27 -12.51
N CYS A 130 -2.58 -1.28 -12.34
CA CYS A 130 -1.25 -1.14 -11.77
C CYS A 130 -0.17 -1.26 -12.85
N TYR A 131 0.87 -0.44 -12.73
CA TYR A 131 2.10 -0.49 -13.50
C TYR A 131 3.28 -0.60 -12.54
N GLU A 132 4.16 -1.58 -12.78
CA GLU A 132 5.42 -1.75 -12.06
C GLU A 132 6.59 -1.80 -13.05
N LYS A 133 7.51 -0.83 -12.94
CA LYS A 133 8.63 -0.68 -13.89
C LYS A 133 9.61 -1.86 -13.83
N HIS A 134 9.96 -2.28 -12.61
CA HIS A 134 11.01 -3.24 -12.31
C HIS A 134 10.49 -4.65 -12.03
N ARG A 135 9.20 -4.89 -12.29
CA ARG A 135 8.61 -6.21 -12.16
C ARG A 135 9.13 -7.14 -13.25
N GLU A 136 9.70 -8.28 -12.86
CA GLU A 136 10.24 -9.29 -13.79
C GLU A 136 9.32 -10.51 -13.98
N VAL A 137 8.08 -10.42 -13.51
CA VAL A 137 7.07 -11.48 -13.63
C VAL A 137 6.67 -11.69 -15.10
N LYS A 138 6.98 -12.86 -15.67
CA LYS A 138 6.57 -13.24 -17.03
C LYS A 138 5.16 -13.83 -17.09
N ASN A 139 4.48 -13.62 -18.22
CA ASN A 139 3.23 -14.31 -18.53
C ASN A 139 3.49 -15.72 -19.08
N LYS A 140 2.41 -16.48 -19.31
CA LYS A 140 2.47 -17.82 -19.93
C LYS A 140 3.21 -17.87 -21.29
N ASN A 141 3.39 -16.73 -21.94
CA ASN A 141 4.05 -16.59 -23.24
C ASN A 141 5.48 -16.06 -23.11
N GLY A 142 6.06 -16.01 -21.89
CA GLY A 142 7.42 -15.54 -21.64
C GLY A 142 7.64 -14.02 -21.74
N LYS A 143 6.58 -13.21 -21.82
CA LYS A 143 6.70 -11.74 -21.84
C LYS A 143 6.53 -11.16 -20.44
N VAL A 144 7.40 -10.22 -20.06
CA VAL A 144 7.34 -9.51 -18.77
C VAL A 144 6.05 -8.69 -18.67
N LYS A 145 5.25 -8.94 -17.62
CA LYS A 145 3.95 -8.31 -17.38
C LYS A 145 4.10 -7.14 -16.40
N LYS A 146 4.44 -5.96 -16.94
CA LYS A 146 4.54 -4.72 -16.16
C LYS A 146 3.19 -4.14 -15.75
N PHE A 147 2.15 -4.39 -16.55
CA PHE A 147 0.78 -3.92 -16.29
C PHE A 147 -0.11 -5.06 -15.79
N TYR A 148 -0.88 -4.80 -14.75
CA TYR A 148 -1.83 -5.78 -14.20
C TYR A 148 -3.00 -5.08 -13.51
N PHE A 149 -4.05 -5.85 -13.21
CA PHE A 149 -5.21 -5.36 -12.49
C PHE A 149 -5.24 -5.93 -11.08
N ASN A 150 -5.49 -5.07 -10.09
CA ASN A 150 -5.76 -5.46 -8.71
C ASN A 150 -7.04 -4.77 -8.24
N SER A 151 -8.11 -5.53 -8.04
CA SER A 151 -9.41 -5.02 -7.60
C SER A 151 -9.36 -4.36 -6.22
N SER A 152 -8.37 -4.68 -5.39
CA SER A 152 -8.19 -4.04 -4.08
C SER A 152 -7.89 -2.54 -4.22
N TYR A 153 -7.31 -2.12 -5.35
CA TYR A 153 -6.93 -0.73 -5.62
C TYR A 153 -7.94 -0.01 -6.53
N ILE A 154 -9.17 -0.51 -6.68
CA ILE A 154 -10.15 0.05 -7.62
C ILE A 154 -10.57 1.50 -7.30
N LEU A 155 -10.52 1.88 -6.02
CA LEU A 155 -10.80 3.24 -5.55
C LEU A 155 -9.52 4.03 -5.25
N GLU A 156 -8.36 3.52 -5.64
CA GLU A 156 -7.07 4.12 -5.29
C GLU A 156 -6.36 4.72 -6.50
N MET A 157 -5.68 5.83 -6.23
CA MET A 157 -4.66 6.39 -7.11
C MET A 157 -3.44 6.77 -6.28
N HIS A 158 -2.31 6.13 -6.54
CA HIS A 158 -1.04 6.50 -5.94
C HIS A 158 0.13 6.09 -6.83
N ALA A 159 1.25 6.78 -6.67
CA ALA A 159 2.46 6.55 -7.43
C ALA A 159 3.66 6.51 -6.50
N ASN A 160 4.57 5.56 -6.75
CA ASN A 160 5.85 5.49 -6.07
C ASN A 160 6.97 5.93 -7.01
N PHE A 161 7.93 6.65 -6.44
CA PHE A 161 9.11 7.12 -7.14
C PHE A 161 10.34 6.72 -6.33
N ALA A 162 11.37 6.26 -7.02
CA ALA A 162 12.64 5.90 -6.40
C ALA A 162 13.80 6.60 -7.12
N PRO A 163 14.93 6.83 -6.46
CA PRO A 163 16.12 7.33 -7.12
C PRO A 163 16.63 6.32 -8.17
N LYS A 164 17.02 6.84 -9.33
CA LYS A 164 17.70 6.09 -10.39
C LYS A 164 18.99 5.48 -9.86
N ASP A 165 19.38 4.36 -10.46
CA ASP A 165 20.60 3.62 -10.11
C ASP A 165 20.67 3.23 -8.63
N ARG A 166 19.53 3.23 -7.91
CA ARG A 166 19.43 2.88 -6.49
C ARG A 166 20.29 3.78 -5.58
N LYS A 167 20.46 5.05 -5.94
CA LYS A 167 21.26 6.03 -5.17
C LYS A 167 20.55 6.43 -3.87
N VAL A 168 20.96 5.83 -2.75
CA VAL A 168 20.37 6.05 -1.41
C VAL A 168 20.51 7.49 -0.91
N ASP A 169 21.54 8.22 -1.35
CA ASP A 169 21.80 9.60 -0.89
C ASP A 169 21.06 10.68 -1.70
N ALA A 170 20.28 10.29 -2.71
CA ALA A 170 19.56 11.22 -3.59
C ALA A 170 18.60 12.16 -2.84
N ASN A 171 18.39 13.36 -3.38
CA ASN A 171 17.52 14.37 -2.77
C ASN A 171 16.13 14.40 -3.43
N PRO A 172 15.04 14.01 -2.72
CA PRO A 172 13.71 13.95 -3.32
C PRO A 172 13.09 15.33 -3.53
N SER A 173 13.66 16.40 -2.96
CA SER A 173 13.06 17.74 -2.94
C SER A 173 12.65 18.23 -4.33
N GLY A 174 13.52 18.05 -5.34
CA GLY A 174 13.21 18.49 -6.69
C GLY A 174 12.00 17.77 -7.28
N MET A 175 11.92 16.45 -7.13
CA MET A 175 10.75 15.66 -7.52
C MET A 175 9.47 16.13 -6.80
N LEU A 176 9.53 16.35 -5.48
CA LEU A 176 8.39 16.78 -4.68
C LEU A 176 7.88 18.17 -5.10
N TRP A 177 8.81 19.12 -5.30
CA TRP A 177 8.47 20.46 -5.82
C TRP A 177 7.99 20.44 -7.26
N GLY A 178 8.44 19.48 -8.08
CA GLY A 178 7.94 19.30 -9.44
C GLY A 178 6.45 19.02 -9.49
N GLY A 179 5.93 18.19 -8.57
CA GLY A 179 4.49 17.94 -8.48
C GLY A 179 3.70 19.20 -8.15
N MET A 180 4.14 19.95 -7.13
CA MET A 180 3.51 21.21 -6.74
C MET A 180 3.59 22.27 -7.85
N GLY A 181 4.75 22.41 -8.48
CA GLY A 181 4.98 23.32 -9.61
C GLY A 181 4.10 23.01 -10.81
N GLY A 182 3.88 21.72 -11.10
CA GLY A 182 2.96 21.28 -12.15
C GLY A 182 1.53 21.79 -11.94
N ILE A 183 1.00 21.66 -10.72
CA ILE A 183 -0.33 22.19 -10.37
C ILE A 183 -0.36 23.71 -10.52
N ILE A 184 0.65 24.43 -10.01
CA ILE A 184 0.71 25.90 -10.07
C ILE A 184 0.67 26.39 -11.52
N VAL A 185 1.48 25.79 -12.41
CA VAL A 185 1.47 26.13 -13.85
C VAL A 185 0.10 25.88 -14.46
N MET A 186 -0.52 24.74 -14.15
CA MET A 186 -1.86 24.41 -14.65
C MET A 186 -2.91 25.42 -14.17
N VAL A 187 -2.91 25.79 -12.89
CA VAL A 187 -3.84 26.80 -12.33
C VAL A 187 -3.64 28.15 -13.01
N ALA A 188 -2.38 28.57 -13.19
CA ALA A 188 -2.06 29.81 -13.88
C ALA A 188 -2.59 29.81 -15.33
N LEU A 189 -2.44 28.70 -16.06
CA LEU A 189 -3.00 28.55 -17.40
C LEU A 189 -4.53 28.67 -17.43
N LEU A 190 -5.24 28.04 -16.48
CA LEU A 190 -6.70 28.14 -16.39
C LEU A 190 -7.17 29.57 -16.09
N PHE A 191 -6.45 30.30 -15.23
CA PHE A 191 -6.76 31.71 -14.97
C PHE A 191 -6.44 32.61 -16.16
N VAL A 192 -5.35 32.37 -16.89
CA VAL A 192 -5.08 33.10 -18.14
C VAL A 192 -6.21 32.85 -19.15
N LEU A 193 -6.67 31.61 -19.29
CA LEU A 193 -7.81 31.29 -20.16
C LEU A 193 -9.08 32.02 -19.72
N TYR A 194 -9.36 32.12 -18.42
CA TYR A 194 -10.48 32.93 -17.93
C TYR A 194 -10.40 34.40 -18.39
N PHE A 195 -9.22 35.03 -18.33
CA PHE A 195 -9.07 36.44 -18.75
C PHE A 195 -9.10 36.64 -20.27
N VAL A 196 -8.62 35.67 -21.05
CA VAL A 196 -8.53 35.77 -22.52
C VAL A 196 -9.85 35.41 -23.20
N ILE A 197 -10.66 34.52 -22.62
CA ILE A 197 -11.94 34.13 -23.20
C ILE A 197 -12.94 35.30 -23.16
N PRO A 198 -13.58 35.65 -24.29
CA PRO A 198 -14.50 36.77 -24.38
C PRO A 198 -15.81 36.50 -23.61
N ASP A 199 -16.47 37.59 -23.19
CA ASP A 199 -17.76 37.53 -22.48
C ASP A 199 -18.91 37.00 -23.34
N SER A 200 -18.70 36.81 -24.65
CA SER A 200 -19.67 36.11 -25.51
C SER A 200 -19.79 34.62 -25.19
N VAL A 201 -18.82 34.04 -24.45
CA VAL A 201 -18.79 32.60 -24.10
C VAL A 201 -18.65 32.41 -22.59
N LEU A 202 -19.56 33.04 -21.84
CA LEU A 202 -19.55 33.08 -20.37
C LEU A 202 -19.39 31.71 -19.70
N TRP A 203 -20.07 30.67 -20.20
CA TRP A 203 -19.99 29.34 -19.60
C TRP A 203 -18.57 28.76 -19.66
N LEU A 204 -17.83 28.92 -20.78
CA LEU A 204 -16.43 28.47 -20.85
C LEU A 204 -15.52 29.32 -19.98
N LYS A 205 -15.73 30.64 -20.01
CA LYS A 205 -14.98 31.60 -19.20
C LYS A 205 -15.04 31.20 -17.73
N TRP A 206 -16.25 31.15 -17.16
CA TRP A 206 -16.45 30.76 -15.77
C TRP A 206 -16.06 29.31 -15.49
N GLY A 207 -16.24 28.40 -16.44
CA GLY A 207 -15.78 27.01 -16.33
C GLY A 207 -14.28 26.90 -16.09
N PHE A 208 -13.45 27.67 -16.81
CA PHE A 208 -12.00 27.72 -16.57
C PHE A 208 -11.64 28.29 -15.20
N LEU A 209 -12.34 29.34 -14.75
CA LEU A 209 -12.15 29.88 -13.41
C LEU A 209 -12.42 28.80 -12.34
N PHE A 210 -13.60 28.17 -12.37
CA PHE A 210 -13.97 27.17 -11.37
C PHE A 210 -13.10 25.91 -11.46
N CYS A 211 -12.71 25.47 -12.66
CA CYS A 211 -11.71 24.40 -12.81
C CYS A 211 -10.38 24.77 -12.11
N GLY A 212 -9.92 26.01 -12.28
CA GLY A 212 -8.70 26.51 -11.66
C GLY A 212 -8.78 26.56 -10.14
N ILE A 213 -9.94 26.97 -9.62
CA ILE A 213 -10.17 27.06 -8.18
C ILE A 213 -10.31 25.66 -7.56
N HIS A 214 -11.04 24.73 -8.18
CA HIS A 214 -11.07 23.33 -7.73
C HIS A 214 -9.69 22.66 -7.80
N ALA A 215 -8.85 22.99 -8.79
CA ALA A 215 -7.49 22.48 -8.84
C ALA A 215 -6.61 22.94 -7.66
N ILE A 216 -6.90 24.09 -7.05
CA ILE A 216 -6.20 24.56 -5.84
C ILE A 216 -6.45 23.62 -4.65
N GLU A 217 -7.57 22.88 -4.61
CA GLU A 217 -7.85 21.88 -3.57
C GLU A 217 -6.73 20.85 -3.48
N THR A 218 -6.31 20.32 -4.64
CA THR A 218 -5.21 19.36 -4.73
C THR A 218 -3.90 19.99 -4.28
N LEU A 219 -3.65 21.27 -4.61
CA LEU A 219 -2.46 21.98 -4.15
C LEU A 219 -2.44 22.16 -2.62
N ILE A 220 -3.56 22.56 -2.02
CA ILE A 220 -3.73 22.68 -0.56
C ILE A 220 -3.48 21.32 0.09
N TYR A 221 -4.07 20.25 -0.47
CA TYR A 221 -3.86 18.89 0.03
C TYR A 221 -2.39 18.49 0.01
N GLN A 222 -1.63 18.81 -1.06
CA GLN A 222 -0.21 18.48 -1.16
C GLN A 222 0.70 19.37 -0.29
N LEU A 223 0.30 20.62 -0.03
CA LEU A 223 1.03 21.57 0.82
C LEU A 223 0.79 21.35 2.32
N PHE A 224 -0.24 20.61 2.71
CA PHE A 224 -0.57 20.41 4.12
C PHE A 224 0.55 19.61 4.83
N PRO A 225 1.21 20.11 5.89
CA PRO A 225 2.44 19.50 6.42
C PRO A 225 2.19 18.28 7.33
N PHE A 226 1.02 17.64 7.23
CA PHE A 226 0.59 16.55 8.10
C PHE A 226 0.49 15.24 7.32
N ARG A 227 0.69 14.13 8.04
CA ARG A 227 0.55 12.80 7.48
C ARG A 227 -0.90 12.58 7.04
N GLN A 228 -1.10 12.27 5.77
CA GLN A 228 -2.33 11.68 5.25
C GLN A 228 -2.17 10.15 5.20
N ASP A 229 -3.17 9.43 4.69
CA ASP A 229 -3.11 7.96 4.58
C ASP A 229 -1.89 7.52 3.74
N TYR A 230 -1.63 8.27 2.66
CA TYR A 230 -0.37 8.27 1.94
C TYR A 230 0.39 9.59 2.21
N PRO A 231 1.70 9.56 2.50
CA PRO A 231 2.48 10.78 2.70
C PRO A 231 2.39 11.73 1.50
N ASN A 232 1.85 12.93 1.72
CA ASN A 232 1.81 13.97 0.70
C ASN A 232 3.18 14.67 0.57
N ASP A 233 3.33 15.48 -0.48
CA ASP A 233 4.65 15.98 -0.88
C ASP A 233 5.30 16.89 0.17
N MET A 234 4.54 17.77 0.82
CA MET A 234 5.09 18.64 1.86
C MET A 234 5.50 17.85 3.11
N PHE A 235 4.72 16.86 3.53
CA PHE A 235 5.10 16.01 4.67
C PHE A 235 6.39 15.25 4.37
N VAL A 236 6.49 14.65 3.18
CA VAL A 236 7.72 13.95 2.74
C VAL A 236 8.90 14.93 2.78
N PHE A 237 8.76 16.10 2.16
CA PHE A 237 9.81 17.13 2.10
C PHE A 237 10.32 17.52 3.49
N ILE A 238 9.42 17.79 4.44
CA ILE A 238 9.77 18.13 5.82
C ILE A 238 10.49 16.97 6.51
N LYS A 239 9.99 15.74 6.33
CA LYS A 239 10.54 14.54 6.99
C LYS A 239 11.84 14.04 6.37
N THR A 240 12.20 14.46 5.16
CA THR A 240 13.47 14.10 4.49
C THR A 240 14.53 15.21 4.55
N LYS A 241 14.34 16.25 5.39
CA LYS A 241 15.35 17.31 5.54
C LYS A 241 16.66 16.81 6.16
N LYS A 242 16.57 15.87 7.10
CA LYS A 242 17.74 15.24 7.70
C LYS A 242 18.26 14.14 6.78
N GLU A 243 19.58 14.03 6.68
CA GLU A 243 20.24 13.07 5.79
C GLU A 243 19.84 11.62 6.10
N GLU A 244 19.89 11.21 7.37
CA GLU A 244 19.54 9.83 7.74
C GLU A 244 18.08 9.46 7.41
N ASP A 245 17.14 10.40 7.60
CA ASP A 245 15.73 10.18 7.27
C ASP A 245 15.51 10.15 5.75
N ARG A 246 16.29 10.93 5.00
CA ARG A 246 16.32 10.91 3.53
C ARG A 246 16.84 9.58 3.00
N LYS A 247 17.92 9.04 3.58
CA LYS A 247 18.42 7.71 3.23
C LYS A 247 17.36 6.64 3.52
N ALA A 248 16.73 6.69 4.70
CA ALA A 248 15.66 5.76 5.05
C ALA A 248 14.46 5.84 4.08
N TYR A 249 14.05 7.05 3.68
CA TYR A 249 13.01 7.24 2.66
C TYR A 249 13.40 6.60 1.33
N ASN A 250 14.62 6.87 0.84
CA ASN A 250 15.08 6.33 -0.43
C ASN A 250 15.21 4.80 -0.38
N ILE A 251 15.71 4.21 0.70
CA ILE A 251 15.76 2.75 0.91
C ILE A 251 14.35 2.17 0.82
N TYR A 252 13.38 2.75 1.55
CA TYR A 252 11.99 2.29 1.51
C TYR A 252 11.40 2.32 0.09
N CYS A 253 11.62 3.42 -0.65
CA CYS A 253 11.15 3.56 -2.02
C CYS A 253 11.83 2.58 -2.98
N ILE A 254 13.15 2.36 -2.85
CA ILE A 254 13.90 1.42 -3.68
C ILE A 254 13.45 -0.02 -3.41
N ASP A 255 13.47 -0.47 -2.16
CA ASP A 255 13.19 -1.88 -1.87
C ASP A 255 11.72 -2.26 -2.11
N THR A 256 10.80 -1.29 -2.01
CA THR A 256 9.42 -1.46 -2.49
C THR A 256 9.36 -1.55 -4.01
N ALA A 257 10.11 -0.71 -4.73
CA ALA A 257 10.12 -0.70 -6.20
C ALA A 257 10.72 -1.96 -6.82
N TYR A 258 11.71 -2.54 -6.16
CA TYR A 258 12.44 -3.73 -6.61
C TYR A 258 11.99 -5.00 -5.87
N GLU A 259 10.79 -5.00 -5.27
CA GLU A 259 10.19 -6.15 -4.56
C GLU A 259 10.20 -7.44 -5.40
N PHE A 260 9.88 -7.28 -6.69
CA PHE A 260 9.77 -8.37 -7.67
C PHE A 260 10.82 -8.28 -8.79
N ALA A 261 11.97 -7.67 -8.49
CA ALA A 261 13.15 -7.67 -9.37
C ALA A 261 14.21 -8.63 -8.81
N ASP A 262 14.97 -9.30 -9.68
CA ASP A 262 16.05 -10.20 -9.26
C ASP A 262 17.32 -9.43 -8.81
N VAL A 263 17.15 -8.54 -7.83
CA VAL A 263 18.22 -7.74 -7.22
C VAL A 263 18.21 -7.88 -5.70
N ASP A 264 19.39 -7.76 -5.09
CA ASP A 264 19.52 -7.82 -3.64
C ASP A 264 18.89 -6.60 -2.96
N LEU A 265 18.34 -6.83 -1.77
CA LEU A 265 17.81 -5.81 -0.87
C LEU A 265 18.90 -4.83 -0.43
N ILE A 266 18.57 -3.54 -0.21
CA ILE A 266 19.46 -2.61 0.49
C ILE A 266 19.14 -2.62 1.99
N ALA A 267 20.00 -3.27 2.77
CA ALA A 267 19.86 -3.28 4.22
C ALA A 267 20.09 -1.87 4.80
N PRO A 268 19.17 -1.35 5.65
CA PRO A 268 19.37 -0.09 6.32
C PRO A 268 20.45 -0.18 7.42
N ASP A 269 21.35 0.80 7.45
CA ASP A 269 22.46 0.91 8.40
C ASP A 269 22.16 1.78 9.63
N PHE A 270 21.03 2.48 9.64
CA PHE A 270 20.65 3.36 10.74
C PHE A 270 20.26 2.61 12.03
N ASN A 271 20.38 3.33 13.15
CA ASN A 271 19.88 2.90 14.45
C ASN A 271 18.37 3.12 14.57
N PHE A 272 17.74 2.29 15.41
CA PHE A 272 16.32 2.41 15.73
C PHE A 272 16.03 3.78 16.37
N ASP A 273 15.04 4.48 15.80
CA ASP A 273 14.53 5.74 16.32
C ASP A 273 13.00 5.72 16.28
N PRO A 274 12.30 5.60 17.43
CA PRO A 274 10.85 5.52 17.49
C PRO A 274 10.14 6.84 17.17
N THR A 275 10.89 7.90 16.87
CA THR A 275 10.39 9.23 16.50
C THR A 275 10.54 9.54 15.01
N SER A 276 11.40 8.82 14.29
CA SER A 276 11.59 9.00 12.85
C SER A 276 10.57 8.18 12.04
N TYR A 277 9.80 8.87 11.21
CA TYR A 277 8.78 8.26 10.35
C TYR A 277 9.39 7.34 9.28
N TRP A 278 10.44 7.79 8.58
CA TRP A 278 11.03 7.03 7.47
C TRP A 278 11.92 5.89 7.94
N LYS A 279 12.70 6.09 9.01
CA LYS A 279 13.45 4.98 9.63
C LYS A 279 12.51 3.88 10.11
N SER A 280 11.35 4.26 10.66
CA SER A 280 10.31 3.31 11.05
C SER A 280 9.83 2.47 9.87
N LYS A 281 9.51 3.11 8.74
CA LYS A 281 9.06 2.44 7.50
C LYS A 281 10.13 1.51 6.92
N ALA A 282 11.40 1.92 6.94
CA ALA A 282 12.51 1.15 6.37
C ALA A 282 13.04 0.04 7.32
N LEU A 283 12.72 0.07 8.61
CA LEU A 283 13.21 -0.90 9.60
C LEU A 283 12.92 -2.35 9.24
N ILE A 284 11.80 -2.60 8.55
CA ILE A 284 11.42 -3.96 8.12
C ILE A 284 12.47 -4.59 7.19
N TYR A 285 13.18 -3.80 6.39
CA TYR A 285 14.23 -4.30 5.51
C TYR A 285 15.48 -4.73 6.30
N LYS A 286 15.72 -4.14 7.47
CA LYS A 286 16.76 -4.61 8.40
C LYS A 286 16.43 -5.98 8.98
N TYR A 287 15.15 -6.22 9.26
CA TYR A 287 14.67 -7.55 9.65
C TYR A 287 14.84 -8.56 8.51
N ILE A 288 14.43 -8.23 7.29
CA ILE A 288 14.53 -9.13 6.14
C ILE A 288 15.99 -9.52 5.85
N ASP A 289 16.91 -8.56 5.90
CA ASP A 289 18.35 -8.83 5.77
C ASP A 289 18.87 -9.78 6.87
N SER A 290 18.46 -9.55 8.13
CA SER A 290 18.83 -10.41 9.26
C SER A 290 18.26 -11.82 9.11
N LEU A 291 17.02 -11.95 8.62
CA LEU A 291 16.38 -13.22 8.34
C LEU A 291 17.16 -14.00 7.27
N TYR A 292 17.55 -13.35 6.18
CA TYR A 292 18.32 -13.98 5.09
C TYR A 292 19.72 -14.43 5.53
N LYS A 293 20.28 -13.81 6.56
CA LYS A 293 21.54 -14.22 7.21
C LYS A 293 21.35 -15.33 8.26
N GLY A 294 20.11 -15.65 8.61
CA GLY A 294 19.78 -16.68 9.61
C GLY A 294 19.91 -16.22 11.07
N ASP A 295 20.03 -14.91 11.32
CA ASP A 295 20.16 -14.34 12.67
C ASP A 295 18.78 -14.16 13.32
N LEU A 296 18.24 -15.24 13.87
CA LEU A 296 16.88 -15.29 14.42
C LEU A 296 16.71 -14.44 15.69
N ASP A 297 17.76 -14.28 16.50
CA ASP A 297 17.69 -13.48 17.73
C ASP A 297 17.60 -11.99 17.39
N ASN A 298 18.41 -11.51 16.43
CA ASN A 298 18.28 -10.15 15.93
C ASN A 298 16.94 -9.92 15.22
N CYS A 299 16.43 -10.92 14.48
CA CYS A 299 15.09 -10.85 13.89
C CYS A 299 14.01 -10.57 14.93
N TYR A 300 14.06 -11.26 16.09
CA TYR A 300 13.11 -11.04 17.18
C TYR A 300 13.20 -9.60 17.72
N THR A 301 14.42 -9.12 17.98
CA THR A 301 14.65 -7.76 18.47
C THR A 301 14.14 -6.70 17.50
N ILE A 302 14.40 -6.85 16.20
CA ILE A 302 13.94 -5.90 15.18
C ILE A 302 12.42 -5.96 15.04
N LEU A 303 11.79 -7.13 15.06
CA LEU A 303 10.32 -7.24 14.97
C LEU A 303 9.62 -6.62 16.19
N LYS A 304 10.22 -6.71 17.37
CA LYS A 304 9.75 -5.99 18.56
C LYS A 304 9.81 -4.47 18.35
N GLN A 305 10.91 -3.97 17.81
CA GLN A 305 11.05 -2.55 17.44
C GLN A 305 10.01 -2.13 16.38
N CYS A 306 9.80 -2.95 15.34
CA CYS A 306 8.77 -2.77 14.32
C CYS A 306 7.35 -2.70 14.93
N HIS A 307 7.08 -3.52 15.95
CA HIS A 307 5.80 -3.47 16.64
C HIS A 307 5.61 -2.15 17.41
N GLN A 308 6.65 -1.62 18.07
CA GLN A 308 6.58 -0.34 18.81
C GLN A 308 6.22 0.86 17.90
N ILE A 309 6.63 0.81 16.63
CA ILE A 309 6.37 1.86 15.64
C ILE A 309 5.12 1.61 14.80
N SER A 310 4.41 0.49 15.01
CA SER A 310 3.24 0.07 14.22
C SER A 310 2.14 1.14 14.16
N ARG A 311 2.07 2.03 15.16
CA ARG A 311 1.22 3.25 15.18
C ARG A 311 1.43 4.20 13.99
N PHE A 312 2.62 4.24 13.38
CA PHE A 312 2.91 5.04 12.18
C PHE A 312 2.53 4.35 10.87
N LEU A 313 2.24 3.05 10.93
CA LEU A 313 2.11 2.17 9.78
C LEU A 313 0.65 2.02 9.36
N THR A 314 0.44 1.76 8.08
CA THR A 314 -0.88 1.42 7.54
C THR A 314 -1.32 0.04 8.05
N ILE A 315 -2.60 -0.31 7.89
CA ILE A 315 -3.10 -1.65 8.26
C ILE A 315 -2.32 -2.75 7.53
N GLU A 316 -1.98 -2.53 6.25
CA GLU A 316 -1.21 -3.48 5.44
C GLU A 316 0.22 -3.68 5.96
N GLU A 317 0.87 -2.61 6.40
CA GLU A 317 2.22 -2.64 6.98
C GLU A 317 2.21 -3.26 8.38
N GLN A 318 1.17 -3.00 9.19
CA GLN A 318 0.97 -3.67 10.47
C GLN A 318 0.75 -5.18 10.28
N ALA A 319 -0.07 -5.55 9.29
CA ALA A 319 -0.30 -6.93 8.91
C ALA A 319 0.97 -7.60 8.41
N TYR A 320 1.83 -6.87 7.70
CA TYR A 320 3.12 -7.39 7.27
C TYR A 320 3.99 -7.78 8.45
N ILE A 321 4.18 -6.88 9.42
CA ILE A 321 4.96 -7.14 10.63
C ILE A 321 4.35 -8.29 11.44
N ALA A 322 3.02 -8.32 11.58
CA ALA A 322 2.33 -9.42 12.27
C ALA A 322 2.55 -10.77 11.56
N GLY A 323 2.47 -10.80 10.23
CA GLY A 323 2.77 -11.97 9.42
C GLY A 323 4.21 -12.46 9.58
N GLU A 324 5.18 -11.54 9.64
CA GLU A 324 6.58 -11.88 9.88
C GLU A 324 6.82 -12.43 11.30
N ARG A 325 6.14 -11.89 12.32
CA ARG A 325 6.19 -12.45 13.69
C ARG A 325 5.61 -13.87 13.74
N LEU A 326 4.49 -14.10 13.06
CA LEU A 326 3.90 -15.45 12.90
C LEU A 326 4.88 -16.40 12.22
N PHE A 327 5.57 -15.94 11.17
CA PHE A 327 6.56 -16.75 10.47
C PHE A 327 7.74 -17.15 11.35
N ILE A 328 8.29 -16.22 12.15
CA ILE A 328 9.38 -16.54 13.09
C ILE A 328 8.94 -17.59 14.12
N LEU A 329 7.75 -17.46 14.69
CA LEU A 329 7.23 -18.45 15.65
C LEU A 329 7.10 -19.84 14.99
N LEU A 330 6.62 -19.88 13.75
CA LEU A 330 6.47 -21.13 13.00
C LEU A 330 7.81 -21.73 12.57
N LEU A 331 8.82 -20.91 12.24
CA LEU A 331 10.19 -21.39 12.01
C LEU A 331 10.79 -22.04 13.27
N LEU A 332 10.41 -21.56 14.45
CA LEU A 332 10.81 -22.11 15.75
C LEU A 332 9.93 -23.30 16.20
N ASN A 333 9.07 -23.82 15.31
CA ASN A 333 8.08 -24.87 15.60
C ASN A 333 7.07 -24.53 16.73
N ASP A 334 6.87 -23.25 17.05
CA ASP A 334 5.92 -22.80 18.07
C ASP A 334 4.52 -22.53 17.47
N ARG A 335 3.82 -23.61 17.10
CA ARG A 335 2.49 -23.52 16.47
C ARG A 335 1.44 -22.94 17.41
N ALA A 336 1.45 -23.35 18.68
CA ALA A 336 0.51 -22.84 19.68
C ALA A 336 0.72 -21.35 19.95
N GLY A 337 1.98 -20.90 20.03
CA GLY A 337 2.33 -19.50 20.11
C GLY A 337 1.86 -18.69 18.90
N ALA A 338 2.02 -19.25 17.69
CA ALA A 338 1.54 -18.61 16.47
C ALA A 338 0.00 -18.50 16.41
N ASP A 339 -0.74 -19.52 16.83
CA ASP A 339 -2.22 -19.47 16.92
C ASP A 339 -2.69 -18.43 17.96
N MET A 340 -2.02 -18.38 19.11
CA MET A 340 -2.29 -17.38 20.15
C MET A 340 -2.04 -15.96 19.64
N LEU A 341 -0.93 -15.75 18.93
CA LEU A 341 -0.58 -14.47 18.31
C LEU A 341 -1.62 -14.06 17.28
N PHE A 342 -1.96 -14.96 16.35
CA PHE A 342 -2.93 -14.69 15.30
C PHE A 342 -4.29 -14.34 15.89
N THR A 343 -4.76 -15.10 16.88
CA THR A 343 -6.04 -14.85 17.57
C THR A 343 -6.06 -13.52 18.31
N GLY A 344 -4.92 -13.05 18.82
CA GLY A 344 -4.78 -11.73 19.46
C GLY A 344 -4.85 -10.52 18.52
N LEU A 345 -4.74 -10.71 17.20
CA LEU A 345 -4.75 -9.61 16.23
C LEU A 345 -6.15 -8.99 16.08
N LYS A 346 -6.17 -7.68 15.77
CA LYS A 346 -7.40 -6.96 15.36
C LYS A 346 -7.96 -7.54 14.06
N ARG A 347 -9.29 -7.47 13.87
CA ARG A 347 -9.99 -8.03 12.71
C ARG A 347 -9.40 -7.58 11.36
N ASP A 348 -9.14 -6.29 11.20
CA ASP A 348 -8.62 -5.75 9.93
C ASP A 348 -7.20 -6.24 9.64
N VAL A 349 -6.37 -6.31 10.68
CA VAL A 349 -5.00 -6.85 10.58
C VAL A 349 -5.02 -8.35 10.23
N LYS A 350 -5.90 -9.14 10.87
CA LYS A 350 -6.10 -10.55 10.52
C LYS A 350 -6.47 -10.71 9.06
N ASN A 351 -7.46 -9.95 8.59
CA ASN A 351 -7.91 -10.02 7.20
C ASN A 351 -6.80 -9.65 6.21
N ALA A 352 -5.97 -8.66 6.55
CA ALA A 352 -4.85 -8.24 5.72
C ALA A 352 -3.69 -9.27 5.70
N VAL A 353 -3.39 -9.94 6.82
CA VAL A 353 -2.37 -11.04 6.87
C VAL A 353 -2.71 -12.17 5.88
N LEU A 354 -3.99 -12.43 5.65
CA LEU A 354 -4.46 -13.49 4.75
C LEU A 354 -4.29 -13.15 3.27
N LYS A 355 -4.07 -11.89 2.92
CA LYS A 355 -3.97 -11.41 1.52
C LYS A 355 -2.51 -11.14 1.16
N PRO A 356 -1.84 -12.04 0.42
CA PRO A 356 -0.46 -11.81 0.04
C PRO A 356 -0.37 -10.67 -0.99
N TYR A 357 0.57 -9.75 -0.79
CA TYR A 357 0.80 -8.59 -1.66
C TYR A 357 2.30 -8.30 -1.91
N ARG A 358 3.19 -8.82 -1.05
CA ARG A 358 4.65 -8.85 -1.20
C ARG A 358 5.16 -10.28 -1.32
N LEU A 359 6.37 -10.47 -1.83
CA LEU A 359 6.94 -11.79 -2.01
C LEU A 359 6.97 -12.61 -0.71
N SER A 360 7.42 -11.98 0.38
CA SER A 360 7.51 -12.65 1.68
C SER A 360 6.15 -12.86 2.38
N THR A 361 5.10 -12.15 1.95
CA THR A 361 3.75 -12.36 2.51
C THR A 361 3.06 -13.62 1.99
N TYR A 362 3.54 -14.21 0.88
CA TYR A 362 3.02 -15.48 0.36
C TYR A 362 3.26 -16.64 1.33
N ARG A 363 4.48 -16.75 1.89
CA ARG A 363 4.79 -17.77 2.91
C ARG A 363 3.96 -17.56 4.19
N ASN A 364 3.75 -16.32 4.60
CA ASN A 364 2.97 -16.00 5.81
C ASN A 364 1.51 -16.39 5.62
N SER A 365 0.91 -15.96 4.51
CA SER A 365 -0.49 -16.28 4.17
C SER A 365 -0.70 -17.79 4.03
N LEU A 366 0.22 -18.51 3.39
CA LEU A 366 0.17 -19.97 3.26
C LEU A 366 0.18 -20.66 4.63
N LEU A 367 1.09 -20.26 5.51
CA LEU A 367 1.19 -20.82 6.86
C LEU A 367 -0.06 -20.56 7.70
N VAL A 368 -0.59 -19.34 7.67
CA VAL A 368 -1.79 -19.01 8.44
C VAL A 368 -3.00 -19.77 7.91
N LYS A 369 -3.22 -19.77 6.58
CA LYS A 369 -4.35 -20.49 5.97
C LYS A 369 -4.25 -22.00 6.15
N GLY A 370 -3.05 -22.56 6.01
CA GLY A 370 -2.81 -24.00 6.09
C GLY A 370 -2.75 -24.53 7.52
N LEU A 371 -1.97 -23.90 8.39
CA LEU A 371 -1.71 -24.41 9.75
C LEU A 371 -2.63 -23.85 10.83
N ILE A 372 -3.13 -22.62 10.68
CA ILE A 372 -3.97 -21.99 11.71
C ILE A 372 -5.45 -22.13 11.35
N LEU A 373 -5.83 -21.80 10.11
CA LEU A 373 -7.22 -21.84 9.66
C LEU A 373 -7.65 -23.20 9.10
N ASN A 374 -6.69 -24.08 8.77
CA ASN A 374 -6.94 -25.40 8.17
C ASN A 374 -7.83 -25.33 6.91
N ARG A 375 -7.48 -24.46 5.96
CA ARG A 375 -8.24 -24.24 4.72
C ARG A 375 -7.42 -24.64 3.50
N GLU A 376 -7.77 -25.78 2.90
CA GLU A 376 -7.08 -26.33 1.74
C GLU A 376 -7.20 -25.41 0.52
N ASP A 377 -8.42 -25.06 0.11
CA ASP A 377 -8.67 -24.25 -1.09
C ASP A 377 -7.96 -22.89 -1.04
N ASP A 378 -8.02 -22.23 0.13
CA ASP A 378 -7.34 -20.97 0.38
C ASP A 378 -5.81 -21.09 0.28
N SER A 379 -5.26 -22.25 0.67
CA SER A 379 -3.82 -22.56 0.60
C SER A 379 -3.39 -22.89 -0.83
N ILE A 380 -4.24 -23.61 -1.58
CA ILE A 380 -4.05 -23.90 -3.01
C ILE A 380 -4.02 -22.59 -3.81
N ASP A 381 -4.96 -21.66 -3.57
CA ASP A 381 -4.99 -20.35 -4.24
C ASP A 381 -3.71 -19.55 -4.01
N VAL A 382 -3.22 -19.48 -2.76
CA VAL A 382 -1.96 -18.77 -2.43
C VAL A 382 -0.77 -19.41 -3.14
N ALA A 383 -0.68 -20.74 -3.12
CA ALA A 383 0.42 -21.45 -3.76
C ALA A 383 0.40 -21.32 -5.28
N ASN A 384 -0.78 -21.42 -5.91
CA ASN A 384 -0.94 -21.18 -7.35
C ASN A 384 -0.52 -19.76 -7.73
N LYS A 385 -0.93 -18.75 -6.96
CA LYS A 385 -0.51 -17.36 -7.17
C LYS A 385 1.00 -17.20 -7.04
N TYR A 386 1.63 -17.84 -6.05
CA TYR A 386 3.08 -17.81 -5.88
C TYR A 386 3.83 -18.44 -7.07
N TYR A 387 3.43 -19.63 -7.50
CA TYR A 387 4.08 -20.31 -8.64
C TYR A 387 3.78 -19.71 -10.01
N ASN A 388 2.89 -18.71 -10.09
CA ASN A 388 2.75 -17.90 -11.29
C ASN A 388 3.87 -16.86 -11.43
N PHE A 389 4.69 -16.65 -10.40
CA PHE A 389 5.89 -15.83 -10.50
C PHE A 389 7.05 -16.65 -11.05
N GLU A 390 7.62 -16.19 -12.17
CA GLU A 390 8.97 -16.60 -12.55
C GLU A 390 9.98 -15.85 -11.68
N MET A 391 10.43 -16.52 -10.63
CA MET A 391 11.45 -16.00 -9.73
C MET A 391 12.83 -16.19 -10.39
N GLY A 392 13.56 -15.09 -10.54
CA GLY A 392 14.98 -15.13 -10.85
C GLY A 392 15.78 -15.88 -9.78
N SER A 393 17.08 -16.04 -10.02
CA SER A 393 17.95 -16.83 -9.13
C SER A 393 19.24 -16.11 -8.74
N ASN A 394 19.45 -14.88 -9.23
CA ASN A 394 20.68 -14.13 -9.02
C ASN A 394 20.69 -13.42 -7.65
N SER A 395 19.54 -12.94 -7.18
CA SER A 395 19.42 -12.29 -5.87
C SER A 395 19.33 -13.29 -4.72
N VAL A 396 19.99 -12.95 -3.61
CA VAL A 396 19.84 -13.64 -2.32
C VAL A 396 18.38 -13.61 -1.89
N ARG A 397 17.71 -12.48 -2.11
CA ARG A 397 16.29 -12.28 -1.80
C ARG A 397 15.40 -13.36 -2.39
N PHE A 398 15.44 -13.55 -3.72
CA PHE A 398 14.59 -14.53 -4.37
C PHE A 398 14.92 -15.96 -3.97
N ARG A 399 16.22 -16.29 -3.84
CA ARG A 399 16.64 -17.62 -3.39
C ARG A 399 16.10 -17.94 -1.99
N GLN A 400 16.23 -17.00 -1.06
CA GLN A 400 15.76 -17.20 0.32
C GLN A 400 14.24 -17.23 0.41
N GLU A 401 13.52 -16.33 -0.27
CA GLU A 401 12.05 -16.36 -0.24
C GLU A 401 11.48 -17.63 -0.90
N LYS A 402 12.11 -18.12 -1.97
CA LYS A 402 11.76 -19.43 -2.54
C LYS A 402 11.97 -20.55 -1.53
N ARG A 403 13.13 -20.57 -0.86
CA ARG A 403 13.41 -21.56 0.18
C ARG A 403 12.39 -21.50 1.31
N TYR A 404 12.08 -20.30 1.82
CA TYR A 404 11.12 -20.14 2.91
C TYR A 404 9.69 -20.49 2.50
N PHE A 405 9.30 -20.22 1.26
CA PHE A 405 8.01 -20.64 0.74
C PHE A 405 7.89 -22.17 0.68
N GLU A 406 8.91 -22.87 0.17
CA GLU A 406 8.92 -24.34 0.16
C GLU A 406 8.97 -24.94 1.57
N THR A 407 9.69 -24.32 2.50
CA THR A 407 9.67 -24.70 3.92
C THR A 407 8.26 -24.55 4.50
N ALA A 408 7.58 -23.43 4.23
CA ALA A 408 6.22 -23.19 4.67
C ALA A 408 5.23 -24.24 4.11
N LYS A 409 5.32 -24.53 2.81
CA LYS A 409 4.52 -25.58 2.17
C LYS A 409 4.78 -26.95 2.78
N SER A 410 6.05 -27.29 3.02
CA SER A 410 6.44 -28.57 3.63
C SER A 410 5.86 -28.70 5.04
N ALA A 411 5.86 -27.62 5.82
CA ALA A 411 5.23 -27.60 7.14
C ALA A 411 3.71 -27.84 7.06
N VAL A 412 3.01 -27.21 6.10
CA VAL A 412 1.58 -27.43 5.86
C VAL A 412 1.30 -28.88 5.48
N LEU A 413 2.04 -29.45 4.53
CA LEU A 413 1.86 -30.84 4.11
C LEU A 413 2.20 -31.85 5.22
N LYS A 414 3.18 -31.55 6.07
CA LYS A 414 3.49 -32.38 7.25
C LYS A 414 2.34 -32.39 8.25
N ALA A 415 1.70 -31.24 8.50
CA ALA A 415 0.56 -31.12 9.40
C ALA A 415 -0.73 -31.67 8.78
N HIS A 416 -0.89 -31.53 7.47
CA HIS A 416 -2.09 -31.89 6.72
C HIS A 416 -1.73 -32.66 5.44
N PRO A 417 -1.36 -33.97 5.53
CA PRO A 417 -0.88 -34.74 4.38
C PRO A 417 -1.91 -34.93 3.25
N LYS A 418 -3.20 -34.72 3.54
CA LYS A 418 -4.29 -34.80 2.57
C LYS A 418 -4.36 -33.60 1.63
N PHE A 419 -3.74 -32.46 1.99
CA PHE A 419 -3.80 -31.25 1.19
C PHE A 419 -3.08 -31.45 -0.14
N LYS A 420 -3.74 -31.11 -1.24
CA LYS A 420 -3.20 -31.21 -2.61
C LYS A 420 -2.60 -29.88 -3.06
N LEU A 421 -1.56 -29.44 -2.35
CA LEU A 421 -0.87 -28.19 -2.71
C LEU A 421 -0.10 -28.33 -4.03
N PRO A 422 -0.15 -27.33 -4.93
CA PRO A 422 0.53 -27.38 -6.22
C PRO A 422 2.06 -27.45 -6.04
N GLN A 423 2.72 -28.05 -7.04
CA GLN A 423 4.17 -28.08 -7.15
C GLN A 423 4.67 -26.92 -8.01
N ALA A 424 5.91 -26.51 -7.80
CA ALA A 424 6.58 -25.61 -8.74
C ALA A 424 6.55 -26.24 -10.13
N LYS A 425 6.18 -25.46 -11.16
CA LYS A 425 6.24 -25.95 -12.54
C LYS A 425 7.70 -26.29 -12.83
N SER A 426 7.99 -27.53 -13.23
CA SER A 426 9.30 -27.85 -13.77
C SER A 426 9.46 -27.08 -15.07
N ASN A 427 10.51 -26.25 -15.16
CA ASN A 427 11.00 -25.78 -16.45
C ASN A 427 11.68 -26.97 -17.14
N SER A 428 10.89 -27.96 -17.56
CA SER A 428 11.34 -28.99 -18.48
C SER A 428 11.18 -28.47 -19.91
N ALA A 429 12.29 -28.53 -20.64
CA ALA A 429 12.46 -28.32 -22.09
C ALA A 429 12.60 -26.88 -22.61
N LYS A 430 13.86 -26.41 -22.65
CA LYS A 430 14.55 -26.02 -23.90
C LYS A 430 16.02 -26.42 -23.82
N ALA A 431 16.25 -27.73 -23.91
CA ALA A 431 17.48 -28.28 -24.43
C ALA A 431 17.03 -29.22 -25.55
N GLU A 432 17.02 -28.69 -26.76
CA GLU A 432 17.28 -29.35 -28.06
C GLU A 432 17.25 -28.29 -29.15
#